data_AF-A0A646IM18-F1
#
_entry.id   AF-A0A646IM18-F1
#
_cell.length_a   1.000
_cell.length_b   1.000
_cell.length_c   1.000
_cell.angle_alpha   90.00
_cell.angle_beta   90.00
_cell.angle_gamma   90.00
#
_symmetry.space_group_name_H-M   'P 1'
#
loop_
_entity.id
_entity.type
_entity.pdbx_description
1 polymer ?
#
loop_
_entity_poly.entity_id
_entity_poly.type
_entity_poly.pdbx_seq_one_letter_code
_entity_poly.pdbx_strand_id
1 'polypeptide(L)'
;ELEWFYQEGANRLFPDAWEHYLKPIPSVERHDLISAFHRRLTSDDETTRLEAAKAWAVWEGATSFLHVDDDFINSHEDPHFALAFARIENHYFVNGGFFEVEDQLLRDAHRIADIPGVIVHGRYDVV
;
A
#
# COMPACT_ATOMS: atom_id res chain seq x y z
N GLU A 1 -10.74 -0.39 1.23
CA GLU A 1 -9.68 0.33 1.97
C GLU A 1 -8.55 0.73 1.01
N LEU A 2 -8.13 -0.14 0.10
CA LEU A 2 -7.19 0.19 -1.00
C LEU A 2 -7.45 1.51 -1.76
N GLU A 3 -8.70 1.82 -2.12
CA GLU A 3 -9.03 3.11 -2.77
C GLU A 3 -8.80 4.31 -1.83
N TRP A 4 -9.13 4.16 -0.55
CA TRP A 4 -8.91 5.19 0.47
C TRP A 4 -7.41 5.47 0.66
N PHE A 5 -6.59 4.42 0.70
CA PHE A 5 -5.17 4.55 1.03
C PHE A 5 -4.27 4.83 -0.18
N TYR A 6 -4.47 4.13 -1.30
CA TYR A 6 -3.62 4.23 -2.50
C TYR A 6 -4.20 5.05 -3.65
N GLN A 7 -5.42 5.60 -3.53
CA GLN A 7 -6.01 6.43 -4.58
C GLN A 7 -6.41 7.82 -4.10
N GLU A 8 -7.35 7.91 -3.16
CA GLU A 8 -7.82 9.18 -2.60
C GLU A 8 -8.55 9.01 -1.26
N GLY A 9 -8.03 9.63 -0.20
CA GLY A 9 -8.48 9.40 1.17
C GLY A 9 -7.43 9.86 2.17
N ALA A 10 -6.51 8.95 2.49
CA ALA A 10 -5.39 9.19 3.40
C ALA A 10 -4.46 10.31 2.90
N ASN A 11 -4.36 10.51 1.59
CA ASN A 11 -3.61 11.60 0.98
C ASN A 11 -4.05 13.01 1.46
N ARG A 12 -5.30 13.17 1.90
CA ARG A 12 -5.81 14.45 2.44
C ARG A 12 -5.25 14.75 3.83
N LEU A 13 -4.75 13.73 4.53
CA LEU A 13 -4.14 13.83 5.86
C LEU A 13 -2.62 13.98 5.78
N PHE A 14 -1.99 13.35 4.79
CA PHE A 14 -0.53 13.37 4.55
C PHE A 14 -0.19 13.88 3.13
N PRO A 15 -0.56 15.13 2.79
CA PRO A 15 -0.41 15.65 1.43
C PRO A 15 1.05 15.77 0.98
N ASP A 16 1.96 16.07 1.90
CA ASP A 16 3.40 16.15 1.69
C ASP A 16 3.99 14.79 1.33
N ALA A 17 3.72 13.73 2.12
CA ALA A 17 4.16 12.37 1.80
C ALA A 17 3.53 11.87 0.48
N TRP A 18 2.27 12.21 0.22
CA TRP A 18 1.56 11.83 -0.99
C TRP A 18 2.19 12.40 -2.27
N GLU A 19 2.75 13.61 -2.23
CA GLU A 19 3.48 14.17 -3.36
C GLU A 19 4.68 13.30 -3.75
N HIS A 20 5.36 12.69 -2.77
CA HIS A 20 6.46 11.75 -3.03
C HIS A 20 5.96 10.44 -3.64
N TYR A 21 4.85 9.89 -3.13
CA TYR A 21 4.20 8.72 -3.70
C TYR A 21 3.83 8.91 -5.18
N LEU A 22 3.33 10.09 -5.57
CA LEU A 22 2.90 10.35 -6.95
C LEU A 22 4.05 10.59 -7.95
N LYS A 23 5.27 10.89 -7.50
CA LYS A 23 6.39 11.29 -8.38
C LYS A 23 6.70 10.28 -9.49
N PRO A 24 6.74 8.95 -9.26
CA PRO A 24 7.03 7.98 -10.32
C PRO A 24 5.90 7.81 -11.34
N ILE A 25 4.70 8.35 -11.06
CA ILE A 25 3.51 8.15 -11.88
C ILE A 25 3.17 9.42 -12.68
N PRO A 26 3.20 9.38 -14.03
CA PRO A 26 2.74 10.46 -14.90
C PRO A 26 1.29 10.82 -14.61
N SER A 27 0.95 12.11 -14.69
CA SER A 27 -0.38 12.63 -14.36
C SER A 27 -1.52 11.90 -15.08
N VAL A 28 -1.30 11.51 -16.35
CA VAL A 28 -2.28 10.80 -17.17
C VAL A 28 -2.60 9.39 -16.68
N GLU A 29 -1.72 8.77 -15.89
CA GLU A 29 -1.89 7.43 -15.31
C GLU A 29 -2.44 7.46 -13.87
N ARG A 30 -2.55 8.63 -13.22
CA ARG A 30 -2.90 8.74 -11.79
C ARG A 30 -4.37 8.45 -11.45
N HIS A 31 -5.18 8.11 -12.44
CA HIS A 31 -6.58 7.71 -12.23
C HIS A 31 -6.70 6.28 -11.68
N ASP A 32 -5.65 5.47 -11.79
CA ASP A 32 -5.55 4.13 -11.21
C ASP A 32 -4.09 3.87 -10.80
N LEU A 33 -3.76 4.29 -9.58
CA LEU A 33 -2.39 4.26 -9.07
C LEU A 33 -1.91 2.83 -8.82
N ILE A 34 -2.76 1.94 -8.30
CA ILE A 34 -2.39 0.54 -8.06
C ILE A 34 -1.94 -0.13 -9.37
N SER A 35 -2.71 0.02 -10.45
CA SER A 35 -2.31 -0.52 -11.76
C SER A 35 -1.10 0.21 -12.36
N ALA A 36 -0.98 1.53 -12.16
CA ALA A 36 0.16 2.30 -12.66
C ALA A 36 1.49 1.92 -11.99
N PHE A 37 1.45 1.65 -10.69
CA PHE A 37 2.57 1.07 -9.95
C PHE A 37 2.83 -0.35 -10.38
N HIS A 38 1.80 -1.17 -10.59
CA HIS A 38 1.96 -2.56 -11.04
C HIS A 38 2.81 -2.67 -12.31
N ARG A 39 2.52 -1.82 -13.30
CA ARG A 39 3.29 -1.75 -14.55
C ARG A 39 4.78 -1.46 -14.33
N ARG A 40 5.11 -0.62 -13.36
CA ARG A 40 6.50 -0.25 -13.03
C ARG A 40 7.19 -1.31 -12.18
N LEU A 41 6.48 -1.85 -11.20
CA LEU A 41 6.95 -2.91 -10.28
C LEU A 41 7.16 -4.26 -10.97
N THR A 42 6.60 -4.45 -12.16
CA THR A 42 6.81 -5.61 -13.04
C THR A 42 7.67 -5.32 -14.26
N SER A 43 8.24 -4.11 -14.35
CA SER A 43 9.14 -3.72 -15.44
C SER A 43 10.43 -4.55 -15.45
N ASP A 44 10.89 -4.87 -16.66
CA ASP A 44 12.22 -5.47 -16.89
C ASP A 44 13.35 -4.49 -16.56
N ASP A 45 13.09 -3.17 -16.64
CA ASP A 45 14.03 -2.14 -16.22
C ASP A 45 14.10 -2.06 -14.68
N GLU A 46 15.27 -2.40 -14.14
CA GLU A 46 15.53 -2.44 -12.70
C GLU A 46 15.42 -1.05 -12.05
N THR A 47 15.87 0.00 -12.74
CA THR A 47 15.80 1.37 -12.22
C THR A 47 14.35 1.81 -12.06
N THR A 48 13.52 1.66 -13.09
CA THR A 48 12.08 1.91 -13.03
C THR A 48 11.42 1.15 -11.87
N ARG A 49 11.77 -0.13 -11.72
CA ARG A 49 11.17 -1.00 -10.69
C ARG A 49 11.54 -0.53 -9.29
N LEU A 50 12.80 -0.18 -9.07
CA LEU A 50 13.31 0.25 -7.77
C LEU A 50 12.77 1.62 -7.37
N GLU A 51 12.69 2.57 -8.31
CA GLU A 51 12.12 3.91 -8.06
C GLU A 51 10.65 3.81 -7.63
N ALA A 52 9.85 3.00 -8.34
CA ALA A 52 8.47 2.75 -7.97
C ALA A 52 8.34 2.03 -6.62
N ALA A 53 9.19 1.02 -6.37
CA ALA A 53 9.16 0.25 -5.13
C ALA A 53 9.45 1.12 -3.90
N LYS A 54 10.44 2.02 -3.98
CA LYS A 54 10.76 2.93 -2.88
C LYS A 54 9.62 3.91 -2.59
N ALA A 55 9.07 4.54 -3.63
CA ALA A 55 7.96 5.48 -3.44
C ALA A 55 6.73 4.82 -2.81
N TRP A 56 6.45 3.57 -3.21
CA TRP A 56 5.38 2.77 -2.64
C TRP A 56 5.64 2.41 -1.16
N ALA A 57 6.81 1.85 -0.84
CA ALA A 57 7.14 1.44 0.52
C ALA A 57 7.23 2.62 1.49
N VAL A 58 7.80 3.75 1.06
CA VAL A 58 7.92 4.96 1.89
C VAL A 58 6.55 5.57 2.20
N TRP A 59 5.61 5.53 1.27
CA TRP A 59 4.24 6.02 1.51
C TRP A 59 3.60 5.34 2.72
N GLU A 60 3.73 4.02 2.80
CA GLU A 60 3.19 3.24 3.92
C GLU A 60 3.98 3.44 5.22
N GLY A 61 5.31 3.44 5.12
CA GLY A 61 6.17 3.75 6.28
C GLY A 61 5.85 5.12 6.89
N ALA A 62 5.60 6.13 6.08
CA ALA A 62 5.28 7.49 6.52
C ALA A 62 3.90 7.65 7.17
N THR A 63 3.01 6.67 7.02
CA THR A 63 1.60 6.76 7.45
C THR A 63 1.17 5.69 8.45
N SER A 64 2.08 4.80 8.85
CA SER A 64 1.80 3.69 9.77
C SER A 64 1.69 4.09 11.25
N PHE A 65 2.11 5.31 11.61
CA PHE A 65 2.12 5.80 12.99
C PHE A 65 1.47 7.17 13.14
N LEU A 66 0.84 7.40 14.30
CA LEU A 66 0.26 8.71 14.64
C LEU A 66 1.33 9.82 14.71
N HIS A 67 2.51 9.45 15.19
CA HIS A 67 3.70 10.30 15.13
C HIS A 67 4.65 9.67 14.13
N VAL A 68 5.01 10.42 13.09
CA VAL A 68 5.92 9.97 12.04
C VAL A 68 7.23 9.50 12.67
N ASP A 69 7.67 8.32 12.26
CA ASP A 69 8.90 7.67 12.72
C ASP A 69 9.91 7.62 11.57
N ASP A 70 10.92 8.49 11.64
CA ASP A 70 11.95 8.60 10.61
C ASP A 70 12.76 7.31 10.46
N ASP A 71 13.02 6.57 11.55
CA ASP A 71 13.74 5.30 11.49
C ASP A 71 12.91 4.24 10.76
N PHE A 72 11.59 4.25 10.96
CA PHE A 72 10.67 3.37 10.24
C PHE A 72 10.63 3.71 8.75
N ILE A 73 10.51 5.00 8.38
CA ILE A 73 10.58 5.45 6.99
C ILE A 73 11.90 5.01 6.34
N ASN A 74 13.04 5.26 7.00
CA ASN A 74 14.36 4.89 6.48
C ASN A 74 14.48 3.38 6.21
N SER A 75 13.87 2.55 7.06
CA SER A 75 13.85 1.10 6.82
C SER A 75 13.04 0.70 5.57
N HIS A 76 12.04 1.50 5.19
CA HIS A 76 11.24 1.30 3.97
C HIS A 76 11.95 1.79 2.70
N GLU A 77 13.04 2.54 2.82
CA GLU A 77 13.88 2.95 1.69
C GLU A 77 14.93 1.91 1.27
N ASP A 78 15.17 0.88 2.09
CA ASP A 78 16.13 -0.18 1.79
C ASP A 78 15.74 -0.87 0.46
N PRO A 79 16.63 -0.90 -0.55
CA PRO A 79 16.29 -1.42 -1.88
C PRO A 79 15.79 -2.87 -1.87
N HIS A 80 16.37 -3.72 -1.03
CA HIS A 80 16.03 -5.13 -0.99
C HIS A 80 14.65 -5.33 -0.36
N PHE A 81 14.40 -4.67 0.78
CA PHE A 81 13.08 -4.63 1.41
C PHE A 81 12.03 -4.05 0.48
N ALA A 82 12.24 -2.83 -0.04
CA ALA A 82 11.25 -2.10 -0.84
C ALA A 82 10.82 -2.89 -2.08
N LEU A 83 11.77 -3.53 -2.79
CA LEU A 83 11.47 -4.34 -3.97
C LEU A 83 10.60 -5.56 -3.63
N ALA A 84 10.90 -6.29 -2.55
CA ALA A 84 10.10 -7.44 -2.16
C ALA A 84 8.72 -6.99 -1.67
N PHE A 85 8.71 -5.99 -0.78
CA PHE A 85 7.53 -5.41 -0.16
C PHE A 85 6.53 -4.92 -1.22
N ALA A 86 6.92 -3.90 -2.00
CA ALA A 86 6.02 -3.27 -2.95
C ALA A 86 5.53 -4.23 -4.04
N ARG A 87 6.40 -5.14 -4.53
CA ARG A 87 6.00 -6.08 -5.60
C ARG A 87 4.99 -7.10 -5.12
N ILE A 88 5.21 -7.68 -3.94
CA ILE A 88 4.29 -8.69 -3.39
C ILE A 88 2.98 -8.02 -3.04
N GLU A 89 3.04 -6.90 -2.33
CA GLU A 89 1.86 -6.19 -1.85
C GLU A 89 0.97 -5.72 -3.02
N ASN A 90 1.54 -4.96 -3.96
CA ASN A 90 0.84 -4.52 -5.15
C ASN A 90 0.29 -5.71 -5.97
N HIS A 91 1.02 -6.84 -6.03
CA HIS A 91 0.56 -8.05 -6.71
C HIS A 91 -0.71 -8.63 -6.06
N TYR A 92 -0.80 -8.67 -4.74
CA TYR A 92 -2.03 -9.11 -4.06
C TYR A 92 -3.18 -8.13 -4.33
N PHE A 93 -2.91 -6.83 -4.34
CA PHE A 93 -3.92 -5.80 -4.53
C PHE A 93 -4.53 -5.81 -5.94
N VAL A 94 -3.71 -5.88 -6.99
CA VAL A 94 -4.24 -5.97 -8.37
C VAL A 94 -5.04 -7.25 -8.63
N ASN A 95 -4.85 -8.29 -7.82
CA ASN A 95 -5.59 -9.54 -7.90
C ASN A 95 -6.74 -9.64 -6.89
N GLY A 96 -7.09 -8.55 -6.20
CA GLY A 96 -8.19 -8.53 -5.22
C GLY A 96 -7.99 -9.54 -4.08
N GLY A 97 -6.74 -9.73 -3.64
CA GLY A 97 -6.39 -10.72 -2.62
C GLY A 97 -6.60 -12.17 -3.05
N PHE A 98 -6.85 -12.44 -4.33
CA PHE A 98 -7.24 -13.74 -4.88
C PHE A 98 -8.55 -14.29 -4.30
N PHE A 99 -9.43 -13.39 -3.82
CA PHE A 99 -10.76 -13.75 -3.36
C PHE A 99 -11.73 -13.91 -4.54
N GLU A 100 -12.80 -14.68 -4.31
CA GLU A 100 -13.89 -14.86 -5.27
C GLU A 100 -14.79 -13.62 -5.34
N VAL A 101 -14.97 -12.94 -4.21
CA VAL A 101 -15.79 -11.73 -4.04
C VAL A 101 -15.12 -10.79 -3.04
N GLU A 102 -15.38 -9.49 -3.16
CA GLU A 102 -14.73 -8.44 -2.35
C GLU A 102 -14.94 -8.64 -0.83
N ASP A 103 -16.14 -9.03 -0.41
CA ASP A 103 -16.52 -9.18 1.00
C ASP A 103 -16.31 -10.60 1.53
N GLN A 104 -15.54 -11.45 0.83
CA GLN A 104 -15.44 -12.89 1.13
C GLN A 104 -15.09 -13.18 2.60
N LEU A 105 -14.18 -12.40 3.19
CA LEU A 105 -13.79 -12.57 4.60
C LEU A 105 -14.93 -12.27 5.57
N LEU A 106 -15.75 -11.25 5.30
CA LEU A 106 -16.93 -10.91 6.12
C LEU A 106 -18.06 -11.91 5.88
N ARG A 107 -18.33 -12.28 4.63
CA ARG A 107 -19.30 -13.32 4.24
C ARG A 107 -19.04 -14.63 4.99
N ASP A 108 -17.78 -15.07 5.03
CA ASP A 108 -17.36 -16.36 5.60
C ASP A 108 -16.98 -16.26 7.09
N ALA A 109 -17.09 -15.09 7.73
CA ALA A 109 -16.74 -14.87 9.14
C ALA A 109 -17.49 -15.79 10.11
N HIS A 110 -18.68 -16.28 9.73
CA HIS A 110 -19.45 -17.25 10.50
C HIS A 110 -18.67 -18.56 10.78
N ARG A 111 -17.69 -18.91 9.94
CA ARG A 111 -16.85 -20.12 10.10
C ARG A 111 -15.92 -20.06 11.32
N ILE A 112 -15.63 -18.86 11.82
CA ILE A 112 -14.75 -18.65 12.97
C ILE A 112 -15.52 -18.17 14.20
N ALA A 113 -16.86 -18.26 14.21
CA ALA A 113 -17.71 -17.73 15.28
C ALA A 113 -17.38 -18.28 16.68
N ASP A 114 -16.92 -19.53 16.74
CA ASP A 114 -16.57 -20.21 17.99
C ASP A 114 -15.06 -20.14 18.31
N ILE A 115 -14.27 -19.43 17.49
CA ILE A 115 -12.83 -19.24 17.73
C ILE A 115 -12.63 -18.01 18.62
N PRO A 116 -12.11 -18.15 19.85
CA PRO A 116 -11.87 -17.00 20.72
C PRO A 116 -10.79 -16.08 20.12
N GLY A 117 -11.05 -14.77 20.14
CA GLY A 117 -10.13 -13.77 19.61
C GLY A 117 -10.42 -12.36 20.15
N VAL A 118 -9.49 -11.44 19.91
CA VAL A 118 -9.61 -10.01 20.26
C VAL A 118 -9.25 -9.20 19.03
N ILE A 119 -10.05 -8.17 18.71
CA ILE A 119 -9.74 -7.19 17.67
C ILE A 119 -9.23 -5.93 18.35
N VAL A 120 -7.99 -5.55 18.04
CA VAL A 120 -7.37 -4.30 18.48
C VAL A 120 -7.13 -3.45 17.24
N HIS A 121 -7.62 -2.21 17.25
CA HIS A 121 -7.54 -1.31 16.10
C HIS A 121 -7.32 0.13 16.57
N GLY A 122 -6.39 0.84 15.95
CA GLY A 122 -6.03 2.20 16.31
C GLY A 122 -7.12 3.22 15.94
N ARG A 123 -7.43 4.17 16.81
CA ARG A 123 -8.45 5.20 16.49
C ARG A 123 -8.12 6.02 15.24
N TYR A 124 -6.83 6.27 15.03
CA TYR A 124 -6.30 7.08 13.94
C TYR A 124 -5.50 6.22 12.96
N ASP A 125 -5.91 4.97 12.79
CA ASP A 125 -5.40 4.16 11.68
C ASP A 125 -5.89 4.79 10.37
N VAL A 126 -4.95 5.09 9.48
CA VAL A 126 -5.21 5.74 8.19
C VAL A 126 -4.93 4.82 7.02
N VAL A 127 -4.35 3.65 7.28
CA VAL A 127 -4.03 2.60 6.31
C VAL A 127 -5.29 1.77 6.05
#